data_AF-A0A9E3BF99-F1
#
_entry.id   AF-A0A9E3BF99-F1
#
_cell.length_a   1.000
_cell.length_b   1.000
_cell.length_c   1.000
_cell.angle_alpha   90.00
_cell.angle_beta   90.00
_cell.angle_gamma   90.00
#
_symmetry.space_group_name_H-M   'P 1'
#
loop_
_entity.id
_entity.type
_entity.pdbx_description
1 polymer ?
#
loop_
_entity_poly.entity_id
_entity_poly.type
_entity_poly.pdbx_seq_one_letter_code
_entity_poly.pdbx_strand_id
1 'polypeptide(L)'
;MNTLSIGHAELYIYPEKVALQDTIVNPQRIDIADLAELVKVLQMMPVETSFSVLLVMNDCVVGNGKYFMTHETITVLHEYGACVGFIAKPLALIKEAQAQQQEQNMNV
;
A
#
# COMPACT_ATOMS: atom_id res chain seq x y z
N MET A 1 18.23 -22.98 -0.91
CA MET A 1 18.98 -21.82 -1.45
C MET A 1 17.94 -20.71 -1.54
N ASN A 2 17.90 -19.78 -0.58
CA ASN A 2 16.90 -18.72 -0.57
C ASN A 2 17.26 -17.72 -1.67
N THR A 3 16.49 -17.70 -2.75
CA THR A 3 16.40 -16.57 -3.68
C THR A 3 15.91 -15.37 -2.88
N LEU A 4 16.85 -14.63 -2.28
CA LEU A 4 16.59 -13.30 -1.77
C LEU A 4 16.08 -12.48 -2.95
N SER A 5 14.85 -11.98 -2.81
CA SER A 5 14.26 -11.04 -3.76
C SER A 5 15.26 -9.92 -4.01
N ILE A 6 15.55 -9.66 -5.29
CA ILE A 6 16.55 -8.66 -5.69
C ILE A 6 16.14 -7.26 -5.21
N GLY A 7 14.86 -7.04 -4.90
CA GLY A 7 14.36 -5.88 -4.16
C GLY A 7 13.01 -6.12 -3.47
N HIS A 8 12.66 -5.25 -2.53
CA HIS A 8 11.41 -5.22 -1.77
C HIS A 8 10.93 -3.77 -1.56
N ALA A 9 9.69 -3.61 -1.10
CA ALA A 9 9.17 -2.31 -0.67
C ALA A 9 9.07 -2.27 0.85
N GLU A 10 9.63 -1.25 1.49
CA GLU A 10 9.42 -0.97 2.92
C GLU A 10 8.31 0.06 3.05
N LEU A 11 7.19 -0.33 3.66
CA LEU A 11 6.03 0.53 3.90
C LEU A 11 6.06 1.06 5.32
N TYR A 12 6.00 2.38 5.46
CA TYR A 12 5.91 3.06 6.74
C TYR A 12 4.54 3.72 6.85
N ILE A 13 3.69 3.21 7.73
CA ILE A 13 2.27 3.60 7.81
C ILE A 13 2.06 4.57 8.98
N TYR A 14 1.41 5.69 8.75
CA TYR A 14 1.12 6.74 9.73
C TYR A 14 -0.38 7.08 9.71
N PRO A 15 -1.20 6.36 10.48
CA PRO A 15 -2.63 6.64 10.57
C PRO A 15 -2.86 8.05 11.15
N GLU A 16 -3.67 8.90 10.50
CA GLU A 16 -3.98 10.24 11.03
C GLU A 16 -5.14 10.20 12.03
N LYS A 17 -6.04 9.22 11.88
CA LYS A 17 -7.06 8.85 12.87
C LYS A 17 -7.02 7.35 13.09
N VAL A 18 -7.14 6.96 14.35
CA VAL A 18 -7.13 5.55 14.77
C VAL A 18 -8.44 5.26 15.51
N ALA A 19 -9.28 4.42 14.93
CA ALA A 19 -10.47 3.86 15.55
C ALA A 19 -10.13 2.56 16.30
N LEU A 20 -10.97 2.18 17.28
CA LEU A 20 -10.78 0.97 18.09
C LEU A 20 -10.75 -0.35 17.28
N GLN A 21 -11.29 -0.32 16.06
CA GLN A 21 -11.39 -1.46 15.14
C GLN A 21 -10.20 -1.56 14.17
N ASP A 22 -9.28 -0.60 14.21
CA ASP A 22 -8.17 -0.55 13.28
C ASP A 22 -7.07 -1.54 13.67
N THR A 23 -6.66 -2.37 12.70
CA THR A 23 -5.61 -3.38 12.89
C THR A 23 -4.20 -2.78 12.94
N ILE A 24 -4.00 -1.57 12.43
CA ILE A 24 -2.70 -0.88 12.37
C ILE A 24 -2.82 0.43 13.15
N VAL A 25 -2.30 0.43 14.38
CA VAL A 25 -2.52 1.47 15.40
C VAL A 25 -1.28 2.34 15.69
N ASN A 26 -0.13 2.01 15.12
CA ASN A 26 1.15 2.70 15.34
C ASN A 26 1.99 2.72 14.06
N PRO A 27 3.04 3.57 13.97
CA PRO A 27 3.99 3.49 12.88
C PRO A 27 4.54 2.08 12.73
N GLN A 28 4.12 1.39 11.67
CA GLN A 28 4.58 0.04 11.34
C GLN A 28 5.42 0.12 10.07
N ARG A 29 6.62 -0.46 10.15
CA ARG A 29 7.37 -0.85 8.96
C ARG A 29 6.86 -2.23 8.55
N ILE A 30 6.40 -2.35 7.31
CA ILE A 30 6.02 -3.62 6.70
C ILE A 30 6.90 -3.82 5.47
N ASP A 31 7.66 -4.90 5.44
CA ASP A 31 8.41 -5.29 4.25
C ASP A 31 7.47 -6.06 3.32
N ILE A 32 7.38 -5.61 2.08
CA ILE A 32 6.48 -6.13 1.06
C ILE A 32 7.31 -6.73 -0.07
N ALA A 33 7.16 -8.03 -0.29
CA ALA A 33 7.94 -8.76 -1.29
C ALA A 33 7.25 -8.79 -2.67
N ASP A 34 5.92 -8.66 -2.71
CA ASP A 34 5.16 -8.74 -3.95
C ASP A 34 3.91 -7.83 -3.98
N LEU A 35 3.30 -7.74 -5.16
CA LEU A 35 2.14 -6.89 -5.42
C LEU A 35 0.87 -7.36 -4.69
N ALA A 36 0.69 -8.66 -4.46
CA ALA A 36 -0.51 -9.18 -3.82
C ALA A 36 -0.48 -8.84 -2.32
N GLU A 37 0.67 -8.96 -1.69
CA GLU A 37 0.91 -8.53 -0.32
C GLU A 37 0.71 -7.02 -0.16
N LEU A 38 1.23 -6.22 -1.10
CA LEU A 38 1.00 -4.76 -1.14
C LEU A 38 -0.49 -4.41 -1.15
N VAL A 39 -1.24 -5.01 -2.07
CA VAL A 39 -2.69 -4.78 -2.20
C VAL A 39 -3.42 -5.15 -0.92
N LYS A 40 -3.08 -6.29 -0.31
CA LYS A 40 -3.66 -6.74 0.95
C LYS A 40 -3.40 -5.75 2.08
N VAL A 41 -2.16 -5.27 2.23
CA VAL A 41 -1.80 -4.29 3.26
C VAL A 41 -2.55 -2.99 3.05
N LEU A 42 -2.62 -2.47 1.82
CA LEU A 42 -3.39 -1.27 1.50
C LEU A 42 -4.88 -1.41 1.83
N GLN A 43 -5.48 -2.59 1.59
CA GLN A 43 -6.89 -2.85 1.95
C GLN A 43 -7.13 -2.96 3.45
N MET A 44 -6.10 -3.27 4.25
CA MET A 44 -6.16 -3.35 5.71
C MET A 44 -5.82 -2.03 6.41
N MET A 45 -5.35 -1.02 5.67
CA MET A 45 -5.03 0.29 6.26
C MET A 45 -6.32 1.00 6.68
N PRO A 46 -6.31 1.70 7.82
CA PRO A 46 -7.38 2.60 8.20
C PRO A 46 -7.57 3.67 7.13
N VAL A 47 -8.80 4.15 7.04
CA VAL A 47 -9.15 5.32 6.23
C VAL A 47 -8.45 6.56 6.80
N GLU A 48 -8.11 7.53 5.94
CA GLU A 48 -7.36 8.73 6.35
C GLU A 48 -5.97 8.37 6.92
N THR A 49 -5.22 7.57 6.17
CA THR A 49 -3.87 7.14 6.55
C THR A 49 -2.83 7.71 5.59
N SER A 50 -1.83 8.38 6.15
CA SER A 50 -0.61 8.74 5.43
C SER A 50 0.35 7.55 5.43
N PHE A 51 0.97 7.21 4.31
CA PHE A 51 2.03 6.18 4.29
C PHE A 51 3.16 6.54 3.34
N SER A 52 4.36 6.06 3.67
CA SER A 52 5.56 6.20 2.84
C SER A 52 6.03 4.83 2.36
N VAL A 53 6.59 4.79 1.16
CA VAL A 53 7.16 3.59 0.54
C VAL A 53 8.62 3.87 0.22
N LEU A 54 9.52 2.99 0.64
CA LEU A 54 10.89 2.93 0.14
C LEU A 54 11.04 1.70 -0.73
N LEU A 55 11.42 1.86 -1.99
CA LEU A 55 11.83 0.74 -2.82
C LEU A 55 13.31 0.47 -2.59
N VAL A 56 13.62 -0.74 -2.15
CA VAL A 56 14.97 -1.16 -1.78
C VAL A 56 15.41 -2.26 -2.73
N MET A 57 16.63 -2.14 -3.27
CA MET A 57 17.27 -3.13 -4.13
C MET A 57 18.72 -3.28 -3.67
N ASN A 58 19.16 -4.50 -3.34
CA ASN A 58 20.49 -4.77 -2.77
C ASN A 58 20.87 -3.79 -1.63
N ASP A 59 19.99 -3.66 -0.63
CA ASP A 59 20.13 -2.76 0.53
C ASP A 59 20.26 -1.24 0.20
N CYS A 60 20.01 -0.85 -1.06
CA CYS A 60 20.02 0.54 -1.50
C CYS A 60 18.60 1.04 -1.76
N VAL A 61 18.25 2.22 -1.24
CA VAL A 61 16.99 2.89 -1.59
C VAL A 61 17.09 3.42 -3.02
N VAL A 62 16.23 2.91 -3.90
CA VAL A 62 16.16 3.30 -5.32
C VAL A 62 14.93 4.14 -5.65
N GLY A 63 13.98 4.23 -4.72
CA GLY A 63 12.78 5.06 -4.85
C GLY A 63 12.16 5.40 -3.51
N ASN A 64 11.50 6.54 -3.44
CA ASN A 64 10.71 6.97 -2.30
C ASN A 64 9.36 7.51 -2.78
N GLY A 65 8.28 7.07 -2.16
CA GLY A 65 6.94 7.58 -2.39
C GLY A 65 6.27 7.97 -1.07
N LYS A 66 5.45 9.02 -1.10
CA LYS A 66 4.58 9.42 0.01
C LYS A 66 3.17 9.57 -0.51
N TYR A 67 2.23 8.99 0.22
CA TYR A 67 0.84 8.83 -0.19
C TYR A 67 -0.09 9.16 0.96
N PHE A 68 -1.31 9.55 0.61
CA PHE A 68 -2.42 9.71 1.54
C PHE A 68 -3.62 8.92 1.05
N MET A 69 -4.11 7.99 1.87
CA MET A 69 -5.24 7.12 1.57
C MET A 69 -6.52 7.65 2.21
N THR A 70 -7.58 7.77 1.42
CA THR A 70 -8.95 8.02 1.87
C THR A 70 -9.82 6.79 1.60
N HIS A 71 -11.11 6.87 1.95
CA HIS A 71 -12.11 5.85 1.65
C HIS A 71 -12.25 5.53 0.15
N GLU A 72 -11.90 6.47 -0.73
CA GLU A 72 -12.21 6.39 -2.17
C GLU A 72 -10.96 6.31 -3.04
N THR A 73 -9.83 6.82 -2.56
CA THR A 73 -8.63 6.98 -3.40
C THR A 73 -7.34 7.04 -2.60
N ILE A 74 -6.23 6.86 -3.30
CA ILE A 74 -4.90 7.15 -2.79
C ILE A 74 -4.35 8.34 -3.56
N THR A 75 -4.04 9.42 -2.83
CA THR A 75 -3.43 10.62 -3.37
C THR A 75 -1.91 10.50 -3.31
N VAL A 76 -1.25 10.73 -4.44
CA VAL A 76 0.20 10.83 -4.52
C VAL A 76 0.63 12.20 -4.00
N LEU A 77 1.38 12.23 -2.90
CA LEU A 77 1.97 13.47 -2.38
C LEU A 77 3.32 13.72 -3.05
N HIS A 78 4.19 12.70 -3.04
CA HIS A 78 5.50 12.74 -3.68
C HIS A 78 5.89 11.36 -4.20
N GLU A 79 6.57 11.31 -5.35
CA GLU A 79 7.24 10.12 -5.87
C GLU A 79 8.59 10.51 -6.48
N TYR A 80 9.63 9.79 -6.10
CA TYR A 80 11.00 9.98 -6.57
C TYR A 80 11.63 8.65 -6.97
N GLY A 81 12.49 8.68 -7.99
CA GLY A 81 13.23 7.51 -8.47
C GLY A 81 12.31 6.40 -8.97
N ALA A 82 12.57 5.17 -8.52
CA ALA A 82 11.79 3.99 -8.92
C ALA A 82 10.32 4.00 -8.42
N CYS A 83 9.94 4.93 -7.53
CA CYS A 83 8.55 5.03 -7.06
C CYS A 83 7.62 5.76 -8.04
N VAL A 84 8.12 6.38 -9.12
CA VAL A 84 7.26 7.11 -10.07
C VAL A 84 6.26 6.14 -10.72
N GLY A 85 4.96 6.36 -10.47
CA GLY A 85 3.87 5.52 -10.95
C GLY A 85 3.63 4.26 -10.11
N PHE A 86 4.28 4.11 -8.95
CA PHE A 86 4.22 2.90 -8.12
C PHE A 86 2.80 2.54 -7.72
N ILE A 87 2.00 3.52 -7.32
CA ILE A 87 0.67 3.26 -6.73
C ILE A 87 -0.43 2.97 -7.76
N ALA A 88 -0.18 3.24 -9.05
CA ALA A 88 -1.22 3.15 -10.08
C ALA A 88 -1.79 1.73 -10.22
N LYS A 89 -0.90 0.72 -10.30
CA LYS A 89 -1.31 -0.69 -10.46
C LYS A 89 -1.99 -1.27 -9.21
N PRO A 90 -1.44 -1.12 -7.99
CA PRO A 90 -2.12 -1.55 -6.77
C PRO A 90 -3.53 -0.95 -6.64
N LEU A 91 -3.67 0.35 -6.92
CA LEU A 91 -4.96 1.03 -6.83
C LEU A 91 -5.99 0.49 -7.81
N ALA A 92 -5.58 0.17 -9.05
CA ALA A 92 -6.47 -0.45 -10.03
C ALA A 92 -7.01 -1.81 -9.53
N LEU A 93 -6.13 -2.66 -8.99
CA LEU A 93 -6.51 -3.97 -8.45
C LEU A 93 -7.47 -3.87 -7.26
N ILE A 94 -7.29 -2.87 -6.39
CA ILE A 94 -8.21 -2.63 -5.26
C ILE A 94 -9.61 -2.27 -5.77
N LYS A 95 -9.68 -1.37 -6.77
CA LYS A 95 -10.96 -0.95 -7.37
C LYS A 95 -11.68 -2.10 -8.06
N GLU A 96 -10.95 -2.94 -8.80
CA GLU A 96 -11.50 -4.15 -9.43
C GLU A 96 -12.09 -5.12 -8.39
N ALA A 97 -11.37 -5.35 -7.29
CA ALA A 97 -11.84 -6.23 -6.21
C ALA A 97 -13.11 -5.68 -5.52
N GLN A 98 -13.19 -4.37 -5.30
CA GLN A 98 -14.37 -3.72 -4.72
C GLN A 98 -15.59 -3.80 -5.65
N ALA A 99 -15.40 -3.60 -6.96
CA ALA A 99 -16.47 -3.71 -7.94
C ALA A 99 -17.06 -5.13 -7.98
N GLN A 100 -16.21 -6.16 -7.96
CA GLN A 100 -16.65 -7.56 -7.95
C GLN A 100 -17.45 -7.92 -6.70
N GLN A 101 -17.08 -7.40 -5.53
CA GLN A 101 -17.83 -7.62 -4.28
C GLN A 101 -19.22 -6.96 -4.32
N GLN A 102 -19.33 -5.77 -4.92
CA GLN A 102 -20.62 -5.09 -5.07
C GLN A 102 -21.56 -5.84 -6.02
N GLU A 103 -21.04 -6.35 -7.15
CA GLU A 103 -21.82 -7.16 -8.10
C GLU A 103 -22.34 -8.47 -7.48
N GLN A 104 -21.52 -9.13 -6.64
CA GLN A 104 -21.94 -10.33 -5.93
C GLN A 104 -23.05 -10.02 -4.91
N ASN A 105 -22.93 -8.93 -4.15
CA ASN A 105 -23.94 -8.56 -3.16
C ASN A 105 -25.27 -8.09 -3.77
N MET A 106 -25.28 -7.62 -5.02
CA MET A 106 -26.50 -7.26 -5.74
C MET A 106 -27.25 -8.46 -6.36
N ASN A 107 -26.55 -9.58 -6.54
CA ASN A 107 -27.10 -10.80 -7.15
C ASN A 107 -27.56 -11.85 -6.11
N VAL A 108 -27.61 -11.48 -4.82
CA VAL A 108 -28.18 -12.26 -3.71
C VAL A 108 -29.47 -11.59 -3.23
#